data_AF-A0A327NEU5-F1
#
_entry.id   AF-A0A327NEU5-F1
#
_cell.length_a   1.000
_cell.length_b   1.000
_cell.length_c   1.000
_cell.angle_alpha   90.00
_cell.angle_beta   90.00
_cell.angle_gamma   90.00
#
_symmetry.space_group_name_H-M   'P 1'
#
loop_
_entity.id
_entity.type
_entity.pdbx_description
1 polymer ?
#
loop_
_entity_poly.entity_id
_entity_poly.type
_entity_poly.pdbx_seq_one_letter_code
_entity_poly.pdbx_strand_id
1 'polypeptide(L)'
;MFINYPTYSVYNSSQAICNRSSSPYQPYTAFKNILNYYGALFGTRGVLCRQGEADNQQSTSTSDYQSRLNDVISKSRADFGQPYLNWFIAKATYNPEVLAFGRNPPVWPDVLAGQTNVAASNSSGPATDNIGIPRNGNSSEVHFGVPNFMI
;
A
#
# COMPACT_ATOMS: atom_id res chain seq x y z
N MET A 1 -0.06 -1.37 15.75
CA MET A 1 0.28 -2.74 15.31
C MET A 1 -0.03 -2.84 13.83
N PHE A 2 0.98 -2.90 12.97
CA PHE A 2 0.78 -3.05 11.53
C PHE A 2 0.22 -4.45 11.26
N ILE A 3 -0.94 -4.53 10.61
CA ILE A 3 -1.51 -5.80 10.22
C ILE A 3 -0.76 -6.26 8.96
N ASN A 4 0.28 -7.05 9.17
CA ASN A 4 1.01 -7.76 8.13
C ASN A 4 0.23 -9.02 7.73
N TYR A 5 -0.65 -8.92 6.73
CA TYR A 5 -1.04 -10.11 5.99
C TYR A 5 0.08 -10.47 5.01
N PRO A 6 0.52 -11.74 4.96
CA PRO A 6 1.53 -12.16 4.00
C PRO A 6 0.99 -11.96 2.57
N THR A 7 1.78 -11.36 1.70
CA THR A 7 1.49 -11.37 0.26
C THR A 7 1.95 -12.72 -0.31
N TYR A 8 1.02 -13.47 -0.88
CA TYR A 8 1.30 -14.78 -1.49
C TYR A 8 1.87 -14.62 -2.91
N SER A 9 2.74 -15.55 -3.31
CA SER A 9 3.29 -15.60 -4.66
C SER A 9 2.20 -15.98 -5.65
N VAL A 10 2.07 -15.19 -6.73
CA VAL A 10 1.19 -15.51 -7.87
C VAL A 10 1.64 -16.77 -8.64
N TYR A 11 2.88 -17.22 -8.44
CA TYR A 11 3.39 -18.48 -9.02
C TYR A 11 3.21 -19.68 -8.10
N ASN A 12 3.01 -19.46 -6.79
CA ASN A 12 2.83 -20.52 -5.80
C ASN A 12 2.09 -19.98 -4.57
N SER A 13 0.79 -20.24 -4.49
CA SER A 13 -0.06 -19.83 -3.38
C SER A 13 0.27 -20.51 -2.04
N SER A 14 1.14 -21.52 -2.04
CA SER A 14 1.68 -22.14 -0.82
C SER A 14 2.97 -21.49 -0.34
N GLN A 15 3.55 -20.55 -1.11
CA GLN A 15 4.72 -19.77 -0.73
C GLN A 15 4.33 -18.30 -0.53
N ALA A 16 4.35 -17.86 0.72
CA ALA A 16 4.37 -16.43 1.02
C ALA A 16 5.64 -15.81 0.43
N ILE A 17 5.52 -14.72 -0.35
CA ILE A 17 6.68 -13.94 -0.83
C ILE A 17 7.46 -13.40 0.38
N CYS A 18 6.75 -13.14 1.47
CA CYS A 18 7.30 -12.87 2.79
C CYS A 18 6.73 -13.87 3.81
N ASN A 19 7.42 -14.98 4.01
CA ASN A 19 7.09 -15.88 5.11
C ASN A 19 7.42 -15.17 6.44
N ARG A 20 6.39 -15.00 7.30
CA ARG A 20 6.48 -14.34 8.63
C ARG A 20 7.63 -14.88 9.48
N SER A 21 8.02 -16.15 9.29
CA SER A 21 9.09 -16.80 10.04
C SER A 21 10.51 -16.59 9.46
N SER A 22 10.65 -16.20 8.19
CA SER A 22 11.96 -16.03 7.53
C SER A 22 12.31 -14.60 7.14
N SER A 23 11.35 -13.65 7.21
CA SER A 23 11.64 -12.23 7.00
C SER A 23 10.73 -11.35 7.87
N PRO A 24 11.01 -11.25 9.19
CA PRO A 24 10.35 -10.24 10.00
C PRO A 24 10.60 -8.85 9.39
N TYR A 25 9.62 -7.96 9.48
CA TYR A 25 9.70 -6.56 9.03
C TYR A 25 9.54 -6.28 7.52
N GLN A 26 9.13 -7.27 6.71
CA GLN A 26 8.63 -6.97 5.35
C GLN A 26 7.27 -6.27 5.41
N PRO A 27 6.95 -5.39 4.45
CA PRO A 27 7.76 -4.99 3.28
C PRO A 27 8.82 -3.90 3.56
N TYR A 28 8.88 -3.37 4.79
CA TYR A 28 9.72 -2.22 5.12
C TYR A 28 11.23 -2.49 4.98
N THR A 29 11.70 -3.70 5.30
CA THR A 29 13.11 -4.06 5.13
C THR A 29 13.56 -4.01 3.67
N ALA A 30 12.74 -4.52 2.74
CA ALA A 30 13.05 -4.44 1.31
C ALA A 30 13.10 -2.97 0.84
N PHE A 31 12.12 -2.17 1.25
CA PHE A 31 12.10 -0.74 0.99
C PHE A 31 13.35 -0.02 1.51
N LYS A 32 13.78 -0.34 2.74
CA LYS A 32 15.01 0.18 3.34
C LYS A 32 16.25 -0.16 2.52
N ASN A 33 16.38 -1.41 2.10
CA ASN A 33 17.54 -1.85 1.32
C ASN A 33 17.60 -1.16 -0.05
N ILE A 34 16.46 -1.06 -0.74
CA ILE A 34 16.36 -0.40 -2.04
C ILE A 34 16.73 1.07 -1.93
N LEU A 35 16.16 1.79 -0.97
CA LEU A 35 16.45 3.21 -0.80
C LEU A 35 17.89 3.48 -0.34
N ASN A 36 18.49 2.62 0.49
CA ASN A 36 19.92 2.75 0.80
C ASN A 36 20.80 2.54 -0.42
N TYR A 37 20.52 1.50 -1.21
CA TYR A 37 21.35 1.17 -2.37
C TYR A 37 21.19 2.19 -3.49
N TYR A 38 19.97 2.38 -3.99
CA TYR A 38 19.71 3.30 -5.10
C TYR A 38 19.77 4.77 -4.69
N GLY A 39 19.38 5.08 -3.46
CA GLY A 39 19.49 6.44 -2.93
C GLY A 39 20.94 6.89 -2.74
N ALA A 40 21.87 5.99 -2.37
CA ALA A 40 23.29 6.32 -2.30
C ALA A 40 23.93 6.52 -3.69
N LEU A 41 23.47 5.78 -4.70
CA LEU A 41 24.03 5.85 -6.06
C LEU A 41 23.47 7.02 -6.87
N PHE A 42 22.16 7.26 -6.81
CA PHE A 42 21.46 8.17 -7.71
C PHE A 42 20.76 9.34 -6.99
N GLY A 43 20.70 9.28 -5.66
CA GLY A 43 19.86 10.16 -4.87
C GLY A 43 18.38 9.78 -4.94
N THR A 44 17.63 10.11 -3.89
CA THR A 44 16.18 9.89 -3.81
C THR A 44 15.48 11.25 -3.91
N ARG A 45 14.52 11.38 -4.83
CA ARG A 45 13.74 12.63 -5.00
C ARG A 45 12.40 12.61 -4.28
N GLY A 46 11.87 11.43 -4.00
CA GLY A 46 10.63 11.25 -3.28
C GLY A 46 10.16 9.81 -3.35
N VAL A 47 9.15 9.51 -2.55
CA VAL A 47 8.52 8.20 -2.48
C VAL A 47 7.08 8.33 -2.98
N LEU A 48 6.72 7.55 -3.98
CA LEU A 48 5.32 7.43 -4.42
C LEU A 48 4.66 6.34 -3.57
N CYS A 49 3.66 6.69 -2.78
CA CYS A 49 2.95 5.77 -1.91
C CYS A 49 1.53 5.57 -2.42
N ARG A 50 1.24 4.34 -2.85
CA ARG A 50 -0.10 3.90 -3.23
C ARG A 50 -0.46 2.67 -2.40
N GLN A 51 -1.29 2.89 -1.40
CA GLN A 51 -1.79 1.85 -0.49
C GLN A 51 -3.09 2.35 0.15
N GLY A 52 -4.02 1.44 0.41
CA GLY A 52 -5.22 1.71 1.20
C GLY A 52 -6.35 0.71 1.00
N GLU A 53 -6.26 -0.16 -0.02
CA GLU A 53 -7.27 -1.16 -0.35
C GLU A 53 -7.48 -2.20 0.76
N ALA A 54 -6.39 -2.62 1.42
CA ALA A 54 -6.45 -3.53 2.56
C ALA A 54 -7.03 -2.84 3.80
N ASP A 55 -6.71 -1.56 4.04
CA ASP A 55 -7.27 -0.80 5.16
C ASP A 55 -8.76 -0.49 4.96
N ASN A 56 -9.25 -0.42 3.72
CA ASN A 56 -10.69 -0.46 3.45
C ASN A 56 -11.29 -1.79 3.92
N GLN A 57 -10.72 -2.93 3.52
CA GLN A 57 -11.22 -4.24 3.95
C GLN A 57 -11.20 -4.40 5.48
N GLN A 58 -10.18 -3.86 6.15
CA GLN A 58 -10.04 -3.88 7.61
C GLN A 58 -10.88 -2.81 8.31
N SER A 59 -11.52 -1.90 7.57
CA SER A 59 -12.28 -0.78 8.15
C SER A 59 -11.43 0.11 9.06
N THR A 60 -10.17 0.33 8.70
CA THR A 60 -9.22 1.10 9.50
C THR A 60 -9.75 2.52 9.72
N SER A 61 -9.67 3.01 10.96
CA SER A 61 -10.08 4.38 11.29
C SER A 61 -9.09 5.41 10.72
N THR A 62 -9.55 6.65 10.58
CA THR A 62 -8.73 7.77 10.12
C THR A 62 -7.45 7.94 10.96
N SER A 63 -7.58 7.87 12.29
CA SER A 63 -6.48 8.04 13.23
C SER A 63 -5.44 6.94 13.10
N ASP A 64 -5.89 5.69 12.96
CA ASP A 64 -5.01 4.54 12.87
C ASP A 64 -4.24 4.55 11.57
N TYR A 65 -4.91 4.83 10.45
CA TYR A 65 -4.26 4.93 9.15
C TYR A 65 -3.21 6.05 9.15
N GLN A 66 -3.58 7.24 9.62
CA GLN A 66 -2.69 8.40 9.69
C GLN A 66 -1.47 8.12 10.58
N SER A 67 -1.67 7.57 11.77
CA SER A 67 -0.60 7.26 12.72
C SER A 67 0.39 6.26 12.12
N ARG A 68 -0.12 5.13 11.61
CA ARG A 68 0.69 4.06 11.02
C ARG A 68 1.49 4.54 9.80
N LEU A 69 0.89 5.34 8.92
CA LEU A 69 1.59 5.86 7.74
C LEU A 69 2.65 6.91 8.12
N ASN A 70 2.36 7.78 9.09
CA ASN A 70 3.33 8.73 9.61
C ASN A 70 4.52 8.03 10.29
N ASP A 71 4.30 6.91 10.97
CA ASP A 71 5.39 6.09 11.55
C ASP A 71 6.32 5.57 10.46
N VAL A 72 5.78 5.03 9.36
CA VAL A 72 6.58 4.56 8.21
C VAL A 72 7.38 5.69 7.58
N ILE A 73 6.74 6.84 7.35
CA ILE A 73 7.39 8.03 6.78
C ILE A 73 8.52 8.52 7.70
N SER A 74 8.24 8.67 9.00
CA SER A 74 9.21 9.15 9.97
C SER A 74 10.39 8.19 10.11
N LYS A 75 10.11 6.88 10.18
CA LYS A 75 11.14 5.85 10.23
C LYS A 75 12.01 5.85 8.98
N SER A 76 11.40 6.04 7.80
CA SER A 76 12.12 6.12 6.52
C SER A 76 13.08 7.31 6.49
N ARG A 77 12.62 8.50 6.86
CA ARG A 77 13.43 9.71 6.93
C ARG A 77 14.63 9.55 7.86
N ALA A 78 14.40 8.93 9.03
CA ALA A 78 15.44 8.64 10.00
C ALA A 78 16.45 7.60 9.48
N ASP A 79 15.98 6.51 8.87
CA ASP A 79 16.83 5.43 8.36
C ASP A 79 17.76 5.88 7.21
N PHE A 80 17.34 6.85 6.40
CA PHE A 80 18.12 7.35 5.26
C PHE A 80 18.87 8.65 5.54
N GLY A 81 18.72 9.24 6.73
CA GLY A 81 19.27 10.57 7.02
C GLY A 81 18.70 11.67 6.10
N GLN A 82 17.47 11.51 5.62
CA GLN A 82 16.80 12.46 4.72
C GLN A 82 15.54 13.02 5.39
N PRO A 83 15.68 14.01 6.31
CA PRO A 83 14.55 14.56 7.06
C PRO A 83 13.47 15.20 6.17
N TYR A 84 13.84 15.65 4.97
CA TYR A 84 12.96 16.29 4.00
C TYR A 84 12.57 15.38 2.83
N LEU A 85 12.77 14.06 2.94
CA LEU A 85 12.31 13.13 1.90
C LEU A 85 10.79 13.28 1.75
N ASN A 86 10.37 13.71 0.56
CA ASN A 86 8.96 13.95 0.25
C ASN A 86 8.24 12.64 -0.10
N TRP A 87 6.99 12.53 0.32
CA TRP A 87 6.12 11.40 0.05
C TRP A 87 4.86 11.86 -0.68
N PHE A 88 4.56 11.24 -1.81
CA PHE A 88 3.36 11.51 -2.59
C PHE A 88 2.31 10.46 -2.24
N ILE A 89 1.28 10.86 -1.50
CA ILE A 89 0.26 9.96 -0.96
C ILE A 89 -0.92 9.89 -1.92
N ALA A 90 -1.07 8.75 -2.59
CA ALA A 90 -2.21 8.51 -3.48
C ALA A 90 -3.51 8.28 -2.69
N LYS A 91 -4.64 8.63 -3.29
CA LYS A 91 -5.96 8.18 -2.81
C LYS A 91 -6.27 6.83 -3.45
N ALA A 92 -6.16 5.76 -2.66
CA ALA A 92 -6.20 4.38 -3.15
C ALA A 92 -6.88 3.45 -2.14
N THR A 93 -8.18 3.63 -1.93
CA THR A 93 -9.00 2.82 -1.01
C THR A 93 -9.91 1.82 -1.70
N TYR A 94 -10.11 1.95 -3.01
CA TYR A 94 -11.04 1.10 -3.76
C TYR A 94 -10.68 -0.40 -3.64
N ASN A 95 -11.57 -1.19 -3.06
CA ASN A 95 -11.46 -2.63 -2.98
C ASN A 95 -12.82 -3.29 -3.28
N PRO A 96 -13.01 -3.92 -4.45
CA PRO A 96 -14.30 -4.51 -4.83
C PRO A 96 -14.66 -5.75 -4.02
N GLU A 97 -13.70 -6.41 -3.35
CA GLU A 97 -13.97 -7.59 -2.52
C GLU A 97 -14.90 -7.26 -1.35
N VAL A 98 -14.92 -5.99 -0.90
CA VAL A 98 -15.78 -5.54 0.20
C VAL A 98 -17.27 -5.53 -0.15
N LEU A 99 -17.62 -5.58 -1.45
CA LEU A 99 -19.00 -5.73 -1.90
C LEU A 99 -19.61 -7.06 -1.42
N ALA A 100 -18.81 -8.14 -1.37
CA ALA A 100 -19.25 -9.43 -0.85
C ALA A 100 -19.55 -9.39 0.66
N PHE A 101 -19.00 -8.41 1.37
CA PHE A 101 -19.28 -8.13 2.78
C PHE A 101 -20.36 -7.04 2.98
N GLY A 102 -21.10 -6.69 1.92
CA GLY A 102 -22.21 -5.72 1.98
C GLY A 102 -21.77 -4.25 2.04
N ARG A 103 -20.50 -3.94 1.80
CA ARG A 103 -19.99 -2.56 1.83
C ARG A 103 -20.05 -1.91 0.45
N ASN A 104 -20.96 -0.96 0.30
CA ASN A 104 -21.16 -0.16 -0.91
C ASN A 104 -21.26 1.34 -0.54
N PRO A 105 -20.46 2.25 -1.11
CA PRO A 105 -19.46 2.03 -2.17
C PRO A 105 -18.23 1.25 -1.69
N PRO A 106 -17.48 0.58 -2.60
CA PRO A 106 -16.30 -0.23 -2.27
C PRO A 106 -15.05 0.63 -1.99
N VAL A 107 -15.23 1.78 -1.35
CA VAL A 107 -14.19 2.71 -0.91
C VAL A 107 -14.36 2.97 0.58
N TRP A 108 -13.32 3.47 1.24
CA TRP A 108 -13.38 3.71 2.69
C TRP A 108 -13.09 5.17 3.04
N PRO A 109 -14.11 5.95 3.46
CA PRO A 109 -13.98 7.38 3.75
C PRO A 109 -12.93 7.72 4.81
N ASP A 110 -12.80 6.89 5.84
CA ASP A 110 -11.85 7.13 6.94
C ASP A 110 -10.40 6.99 6.49
N VAL A 111 -10.10 6.01 5.63
CA VAL A 111 -8.76 5.87 5.04
C VAL A 111 -8.50 7.00 4.03
N LEU A 112 -9.50 7.43 3.26
CA LEU A 112 -9.38 8.61 2.37
C LEU A 112 -9.06 9.89 3.16
N ALA A 113 -9.70 10.08 4.31
CA ALA A 113 -9.41 11.18 5.23
C ALA A 113 -7.98 11.06 5.78
N GLY A 114 -7.56 9.86 6.19
CA GLY A 114 -6.21 9.58 6.66
C GLY A 114 -5.13 9.90 5.60
N GLN A 115 -5.34 9.47 4.35
CA GLN A 115 -4.48 9.79 3.20
C GLN A 115 -4.39 11.30 2.98
N THR A 116 -5.52 12.01 3.08
CA THR A 116 -5.57 13.47 2.94
C THR A 116 -4.80 14.18 4.06
N ASN A 117 -4.94 13.70 5.31
CA ASN A 117 -4.22 14.26 6.46
C ASN A 117 -2.70 14.07 6.35
N VAL A 118 -2.25 12.87 5.94
CA VAL A 118 -0.81 12.63 5.74
C VAL A 118 -0.27 13.45 4.56
N ALA A 119 -1.05 13.58 3.48
CA ALA A 119 -0.68 14.39 2.32
C ALA A 119 -0.51 15.88 2.68
N ALA A 120 -1.27 16.41 3.65
CA ALA A 120 -1.18 17.81 4.07
C ALA A 120 0.21 18.19 4.62
N SER A 121 0.90 17.25 5.27
CA SER A 121 2.29 17.40 5.75
C SER A 121 3.33 16.86 4.76
N ASN A 122 2.90 16.44 3.56
CA ASN A 122 3.73 15.86 2.51
C ASN A 122 3.25 16.39 1.14
N SER A 123 3.00 15.50 0.17
CA SER A 123 2.42 15.86 -1.12
C SER A 123 1.27 14.96 -1.50
N SER A 124 0.28 15.56 -2.17
CA SER A 124 -0.84 14.81 -2.75
C SER A 124 -0.35 13.99 -3.94
N GLY A 125 -0.67 12.70 -3.93
CA GLY A 125 -0.51 11.80 -5.07
C GLY A 125 -1.81 11.69 -5.89
N PRO A 126 -1.84 10.80 -6.89
CA PRO A 126 -3.00 10.60 -7.75
C PRO A 126 -4.20 10.00 -6.99
N ALA A 127 -5.42 10.32 -7.43
CA ALA A 127 -6.62 9.64 -6.98
C ALA A 127 -6.94 8.47 -7.91
N THR A 128 -6.95 7.25 -7.36
CA THR A 128 -7.08 6.00 -8.14
C THR A 128 -8.38 5.23 -7.89
N ASP A 129 -9.22 5.69 -6.96
CA ASP A 129 -10.45 4.97 -6.57
C ASP A 129 -11.48 4.87 -7.70
N ASN A 130 -11.47 5.83 -8.62
CA ASN A 130 -12.39 5.88 -9.76
C ASN A 130 -11.76 5.38 -11.06
N ILE A 131 -10.53 4.84 -11.02
CA ILE A 131 -9.82 4.43 -12.22
C ILE A 131 -10.14 2.98 -12.57
N GLY A 132 -10.59 2.78 -13.81
CA GLY A 132 -10.92 1.47 -14.36
C GLY A 132 -12.09 0.81 -13.63
N ILE A 133 -13.16 1.56 -13.33
CA ILE A 133 -14.38 1.03 -12.69
C ILE A 133 -15.49 0.87 -13.75
N PRO A 134 -16.14 -0.30 -13.87
CA PRO A 134 -15.84 -1.55 -13.16
C PRO A 134 -14.49 -2.13 -13.58
N ARG A 135 -13.74 -2.73 -12.64
CA ARG A 135 -12.48 -3.39 -12.98
C ARG A 135 -12.82 -4.63 -13.80
N ASN A 136 -12.38 -4.65 -15.06
CA ASN A 136 -12.51 -5.83 -15.92
C ASN A 136 -11.65 -6.94 -15.33
N GLY A 137 -12.31 -7.80 -14.57
CA GLY A 137 -11.78 -9.04 -14.05
C GLY A 137 -12.91 -9.75 -13.35
N ASN A 138 -12.96 -11.07 -13.46
CA ASN A 138 -13.73 -11.85 -12.49
C ASN A 138 -13.28 -11.41 -11.08
N SER A 139 -14.13 -11.54 -10.07
CA SER A 139 -14.01 -10.93 -8.74
C SER A 139 -12.79 -11.37 -7.89
N SER A 140 -11.72 -11.85 -8.54
CA SER A 140 -10.45 -12.33 -7.99
C SER A 140 -9.23 -11.60 -8.59
N GLU A 141 -9.41 -10.70 -9.57
CA GLU A 141 -8.32 -10.11 -10.37
C GLU A 141 -8.00 -8.64 -10.01
N VAL A 142 -8.04 -8.27 -8.72
CA VAL A 142 -7.41 -7.02 -8.24
C VAL A 142 -5.90 -7.15 -8.05
N HIS A 143 -5.38 -8.38 -8.15
CA HIS A 143 -3.97 -8.73 -8.22
C HIS A 143 -3.68 -9.13 -9.68
N PHE A 144 -2.53 -8.72 -10.25
CA PHE A 144 -2.14 -9.01 -11.64
C PHE A 144 -2.54 -10.43 -12.03
N GLY A 145 -3.58 -10.55 -12.86
CA GLY A 145 -4.18 -11.84 -13.19
C GLY A 145 -3.12 -12.77 -13.78
N VAL A 146 -3.12 -14.02 -13.32
CA VAL A 146 -2.40 -15.09 -14.01
C VAL A 146 -2.91 -15.14 -15.46
N PRO A 147 -2.05 -15.16 -16.49
CA PRO A 147 -2.53 -15.29 -17.86
C PRO A 147 -3.27 -16.62 -17.98
N ASN A 148 -4.50 -16.59 -18.47
CA ASN A 148 -5.19 -17.79 -18.93
C ASN A 148 -4.38 -18.39 -20.08
N PHE A 149 -3.53 -19.37 -19.79
CA PHE A 149 -3.03 -20.29 -20.81
C PHE A 149 -4.14 -21.29 -21.08
N MET A 150 -4.91 -21.04 -22.15
CA MET A 150 -5.70 -22.09 -22.77
C MET A 150 -4.72 -23.05 -23.48
N ILE A 151 -4.72 -24.31 -23.06
CA ILE A 151 -4.27 -25.44 -23.88
C ILE A 151 -5.53 -26.27 -24.17
#